data_AF-A0A7T1IC38-F1
#
_entry.id   AF-A0A7T1IC38-F1
#
_cell.length_a   1.000
_cell.length_b   1.000
_cell.length_c   1.000
_cell.angle_alpha   90.00
_cell.angle_beta   90.00
_cell.angle_gamma   90.00
#
_symmetry.space_group_name_H-M   'P 1'
#
loop_
_entity.id
_entity.type
_entity.pdbx_description
1 polymer ?
#
loop_
_entity_poly.entity_id
_entity_poly.type
_entity_poly.pdbx_seq_one_letter_code
_entity_poly.pdbx_strand_id
1 'polypeptide(L)'
;MTAHPAGIPEADWLETPASVRALINAQLQEIELLRGQLSSFATELANLRERIGLSSRNSSKPPSNDGLGFKPPERRKGSGRKRGGQQGHPGSGPELLPIERVDEVVDHHPDAWAVAWCKTRGPNTLIRG
;
A
#
# COMPACT_ATOMS: atom_id res chain seq x y z
N MET A 1 35.60 40.06 -8.67
CA MET A 1 34.89 41.21 -8.06
C MET A 1 34.30 40.71 -6.76
N THR A 2 34.90 41.05 -5.61
CA THR A 2 34.40 40.64 -4.29
C THR A 2 33.15 41.46 -3.97
N ALA A 3 31.98 40.83 -4.09
CA ALA A 3 30.72 41.45 -3.67
C ALA A 3 30.75 41.73 -2.16
N HIS A 4 30.23 42.89 -1.74
CA HIS A 4 30.05 43.21 -0.33
C HIS A 4 28.85 42.43 0.22
N PRO A 5 28.87 42.01 1.50
CA PRO A 5 27.71 41.38 2.13
C PRO A 5 26.52 42.34 2.19
N ALA A 6 25.31 41.79 2.06
CA ALA A 6 24.09 42.58 2.08
C ALA A 6 23.95 43.38 3.39
N GLY A 7 23.64 44.68 3.27
CA GLY A 7 23.46 45.59 4.41
C GLY A 7 24.68 46.43 4.79
N ILE A 8 25.82 46.27 4.09
CA ILE A 8 27.00 47.14 4.26
C ILE A 8 27.18 47.99 3.00
N PRO A 9 27.27 49.34 3.09
CA PRO A 9 27.60 50.17 1.95
C PRO A 9 28.94 49.77 1.31
N GLU A 10 29.05 49.86 -0.01
CA GLU A 10 30.27 49.45 -0.72
C GLU A 10 31.51 50.27 -0.31
N ALA A 11 31.33 51.56 0.01
CA ALA A 11 32.40 52.43 0.51
C ALA A 11 33.00 51.89 1.81
N ASP A 12 32.15 51.62 2.81
CA ASP A 12 32.57 51.08 4.12
C ASP A 12 33.21 49.69 3.98
N TRP A 13 32.75 48.89 3.03
CA TRP A 13 33.34 47.59 2.73
C TRP A 13 34.75 47.72 2.14
N LEU A 14 34.98 48.69 1.25
CA LEU A 14 36.29 48.92 0.65
C LEU A 14 37.33 49.42 1.69
N GLU A 15 36.89 50.17 2.70
CA GLU A 15 37.73 50.60 3.83
C GLU A 15 38.08 49.46 4.80
N THR A 16 37.30 48.39 4.81
CA THR A 16 37.55 47.23 5.69
C THR A 16 38.89 46.56 5.35
N PRO A 17 39.73 46.15 6.31
CA PRO A 17 40.97 45.43 6.02
C PRO A 17 40.75 44.17 5.18
N ALA A 18 41.65 43.92 4.22
CA ALA A 18 41.51 42.81 3.28
C ALA A 18 41.42 41.43 3.96
N SER A 19 42.13 41.24 5.09
CA SER A 19 42.07 40.01 5.89
C SER A 19 40.69 39.75 6.48
N VAL A 20 40.00 40.79 6.96
CA VAL A 20 38.66 40.69 7.52
C VAL A 20 37.65 40.38 6.43
N ARG A 21 37.74 41.04 5.27
CA ARG A 21 36.88 40.73 4.12
C ARG A 21 37.04 39.29 3.65
N ALA A 22 38.27 38.79 3.59
CA ALA A 22 38.55 37.40 3.20
C ALA A 22 37.91 36.41 4.18
N LEU A 23 38.03 36.66 5.48
CA LEU A 23 37.39 35.82 6.51
C LEU A 23 35.87 35.82 6.39
N ILE A 24 35.24 36.99 6.23
CA ILE A 24 33.79 37.09 6.08
C ILE A 24 33.31 36.34 4.84
N ASN A 25 33.99 36.49 3.71
CA ASN A 25 33.64 35.77 2.49
C ASN A 25 33.77 34.26 2.66
N ALA A 26 34.82 33.79 3.33
CA ALA A 26 34.98 32.36 3.64
C ALA A 26 33.86 31.85 4.56
N GLN A 27 33.46 32.64 5.57
CA GLN A 27 32.34 32.30 6.45
C GLN A 27 31.00 32.25 5.70
N LEU A 28 30.75 33.18 4.77
CA LEU A 28 29.55 33.16 3.94
C LEU A 28 29.49 31.91 3.06
N GLN A 29 30.62 31.50 2.49
CA GLN A 29 30.71 30.25 1.72
C GLN A 29 30.41 29.03 2.57
N GLU A 30 30.95 28.97 3.79
CA GLU A 30 30.67 27.88 4.73
C GLU A 30 29.20 27.83 5.13
N ILE A 31 28.58 28.98 5.39
CA ILE A 31 27.15 29.06 5.72
C ILE A 31 26.29 28.49 4.58
N GLU A 32 26.59 28.84 3.33
CA GLU A 32 25.84 28.34 2.17
C GLU A 32 26.04 26.83 1.98
N LEU A 33 27.25 26.32 2.20
CA LEU A 33 27.51 24.87 2.18
C LEU A 33 26.69 24.14 3.24
N LEU A 34 26.71 24.62 4.48
CA LEU A 34 25.97 24.02 5.60
C LEU A 34 24.44 24.08 5.38
N ARG A 35 23.92 25.18 4.84
CA ARG A 35 22.50 25.31 4.46
C ARG A 35 22.11 24.27 3.41
N GLY A 36 22.95 24.06 2.40
CA GLY A 36 22.73 23.03 1.38
C GLY A 36 22.68 21.62 1.98
N GLN A 37 23.62 21.29 2.86
CA GLN A 37 23.65 20.00 3.56
C GLN A 37 22.41 19.78 4.45
N LEU A 38 22.00 20.80 5.21
CA LEU A 38 20.79 20.74 6.03
C LEU A 38 19.54 20.49 5.19
N SER A 39 19.43 21.14 4.03
CA SER A 39 18.32 20.92 3.10
C SER A 39 18.29 19.48 2.56
N SER A 40 19.45 18.92 2.21
CA SER A 40 19.56 17.52 1.76
C SER A 40 19.11 16.55 2.86
N PHE A 41 19.66 16.70 4.06
CA PHE A 41 19.31 15.84 5.20
C PHE A 41 17.85 15.98 5.62
N ALA A 42 17.29 17.19 5.60
CA ALA A 42 15.87 17.40 5.87
C ALA A 42 14.98 16.65 4.87
N THR A 43 15.35 16.68 3.58
CA THR A 43 14.64 15.97 2.51
C THR A 43 14.74 14.45 2.68
N GLU A 44 15.94 13.93 2.95
CA GLU A 44 16.15 12.51 3.20
C GLU A 44 15.38 12.01 4.43
N LEU A 45 15.38 12.79 5.52
CA LEU A 45 14.62 12.49 6.72
C LEU A 45 13.11 12.49 6.46
N ALA A 46 12.60 13.44 5.67
CA ALA A 46 11.20 13.48 5.29
C ALA A 46 10.81 12.22 4.49
N ASN A 47 11.60 11.85 3.49
CA ASN A 47 11.39 10.65 2.68
C ASN A 47 11.45 9.37 3.53
N LEU A 48 12.41 9.27 4.45
CA LEU A 48 12.53 8.10 5.32
C LEU A 48 11.36 8.00 6.30
N ARG A 49 10.93 9.13 6.88
CA ARG A 49 9.74 9.21 7.75
C ARG A 49 8.47 8.83 7.01
N GLU A 50 8.29 9.28 5.78
CA GLU A 50 7.16 8.87 4.94
C GLU A 50 7.18 7.36 4.71
N ARG A 51 8.33 6.78 4.34
CA ARG A 51 8.48 5.33 4.15
C ARG A 51 8.14 4.53 5.40
N ILE A 52 8.56 4.98 6.57
CA ILE A 52 8.23 4.33 7.85
C ILE A 52 6.75 4.50 8.21
N GLY A 53 6.15 5.65 7.90
CA GLY A 53 4.72 5.92 8.14
C GLY A 53 3.77 5.09 7.28
N LEU A 54 4.24 4.56 6.15
CA LEU A 54 3.48 3.67 5.27
C LEU A 54 3.43 2.25 5.85
N SER A 55 2.45 1.98 6.73
CA SER A 55 2.06 0.61 7.10
C SER A 55 0.86 0.13 6.26
N SER A 56 0.66 -1.19 6.14
CA SER A 56 -0.53 -1.77 5.47
C SER A 56 -1.87 -1.33 6.07
N ARG A 57 -1.87 -0.72 7.27
CA ARG A 57 -3.05 -0.12 7.92
C ARG A 57 -3.43 1.26 7.39
N ASN A 58 -2.50 1.99 6.76
CA ASN A 58 -2.75 3.38 6.31
C ASN A 58 -2.39 3.62 4.83
N SER A 59 -1.69 2.68 4.19
CA SER A 59 -1.49 2.68 2.75
C SER A 59 -2.06 1.38 2.24
N SER A 60 -2.92 1.40 1.22
CA SER A 60 -3.59 0.23 0.62
C SER A 60 -2.64 -0.82 0.01
N LYS A 61 -1.41 -0.94 0.51
CA LYS A 61 -0.44 -1.97 0.20
C LYS A 61 -0.89 -3.30 0.81
N PRO A 62 -0.77 -4.41 0.07
CA PRO A 62 -1.14 -5.72 0.56
C PRO A 62 -0.25 -6.12 1.75
N PRO A 63 -0.79 -6.88 2.73
CA PRO A 63 -0.09 -7.27 3.95
C PRO A 63 1.13 -8.17 3.69
N SER A 64 1.33 -8.66 2.47
CA SER A 64 2.53 -9.38 2.03
C SER A 64 3.80 -8.53 2.05
N ASN A 65 3.69 -7.19 2.13
CA ASN A 65 4.81 -6.27 2.07
C ASN A 65 5.39 -5.88 3.45
N ASP A 66 4.72 -6.21 4.56
CA ASP A 66 5.12 -5.80 5.92
C ASP A 66 6.24 -6.69 6.54
N GLY A 67 6.83 -7.61 5.78
CA GLY A 67 8.00 -8.39 6.19
C GLY A 67 7.73 -9.55 7.16
N LEU A 68 8.77 -10.37 7.37
CA LEU A 68 8.76 -11.55 8.26
C LEU A 68 8.73 -11.12 9.74
N GLY A 69 7.54 -10.73 10.20
CA GLY A 69 7.33 -10.18 11.55
C GLY A 69 5.96 -9.51 11.69
N PHE A 70 5.29 -9.24 10.57
CA PHE A 70 3.91 -8.80 10.57
C PHE A 70 2.99 -9.92 11.08
N LYS A 71 2.39 -9.70 12.25
CA LYS A 71 1.26 -10.52 12.71
C LYS A 71 0.01 -10.01 12.01
N PRO A 72 -0.65 -10.83 11.17
CA PRO A 72 -1.95 -10.49 10.62
C PRO A 72 -2.90 -10.11 11.77
N PRO A 73 -3.82 -9.16 11.57
CA PRO A 73 -4.81 -8.85 12.57
C PRO A 73 -5.54 -10.12 12.98
N GLU A 74 -5.80 -10.24 14.29
CA GLU A 74 -6.48 -11.39 14.86
C GLU A 74 -7.82 -11.59 14.13
N ARG A 75 -7.96 -12.73 13.44
CA ARG A 75 -9.19 -13.04 12.72
C ARG A 75 -10.31 -13.09 13.74
N ARG A 76 -11.34 -12.26 13.55
CA ARG A 76 -12.55 -12.34 14.37
C ARG A 76 -13.06 -13.78 14.34
N LYS A 77 -13.34 -14.32 15.52
CA LYS A 77 -13.95 -15.65 15.64
C LYS A 77 -15.20 -15.66 14.77
N GLY A 78 -15.29 -16.65 13.88
CA GLY A 78 -16.46 -16.81 13.02
C GLY A 78 -17.72 -16.89 13.88
N SER A 79 -18.85 -16.41 13.36
CA SER A 79 -20.13 -16.32 14.09
C SER A 79 -20.65 -17.66 14.65
N GLY A 80 -19.97 -18.79 14.41
CA GLY A 80 -20.46 -20.14 14.71
C GLY A 80 -21.61 -20.59 13.80
N ARG A 81 -22.16 -19.69 12.96
CA ARG A 81 -23.22 -19.98 12.01
C ARG A 81 -22.71 -20.82 10.86
N LYS A 82 -23.47 -21.86 10.49
CA LYS A 82 -23.24 -22.62 9.25
C LYS A 82 -23.38 -21.66 8.05
N ARG A 83 -22.60 -21.91 7.00
CA ARG A 83 -22.73 -21.19 5.73
C ARG A 83 -24.13 -21.44 5.15
N GLY A 84 -24.82 -20.40 4.70
CA GLY A 84 -26.17 -20.46 4.15
C GLY A 84 -27.13 -19.46 4.79
N GLY A 85 -28.39 -19.50 4.36
CA GLY A 85 -29.47 -18.75 4.99
C GLY A 85 -29.66 -19.16 6.46
N GLN A 86 -30.25 -18.28 7.27
CA GLN A 86 -30.58 -18.65 8.64
C GLN A 86 -31.66 -19.75 8.64
N GLN A 87 -31.71 -20.55 9.70
CA GLN A 87 -32.75 -21.56 9.86
C GLN A 87 -34.13 -20.88 9.85
N GLY A 88 -35.00 -21.29 8.93
CA GLY A 88 -36.34 -20.72 8.75
C GLY A 88 -36.43 -19.55 7.76
N HIS A 89 -35.32 -19.08 7.18
CA HIS A 89 -35.39 -18.11 6.09
C HIS A 89 -35.82 -18.81 4.79
N PRO A 90 -36.89 -18.34 4.11
CA PRO A 90 -37.25 -18.85 2.80
C PRO A 90 -36.12 -18.55 1.82
N GLY A 91 -35.69 -19.56 1.06
CA GLY A 91 -34.72 -19.37 -0.02
C GLY A 91 -35.30 -18.43 -1.06
N SER A 92 -34.54 -17.42 -1.49
CA SER A 92 -34.91 -16.59 -2.64
C SER A 92 -34.22 -17.16 -3.87
N GLY A 93 -34.99 -17.91 -4.66
CA GLY A 93 -34.58 -18.46 -5.94
C GLY A 93 -35.80 -18.81 -6.77
N PRO A 94 -35.65 -18.97 -8.10
CA PRO A 94 -36.70 -19.52 -8.92
C PRO A 94 -37.10 -20.90 -8.39
N GLU A 95 -38.40 -21.19 -8.36
CA GLU A 95 -38.86 -22.55 -8.12
C GLU A 95 -38.34 -23.44 -9.25
N LEU A 96 -37.69 -24.55 -8.89
CA LEU A 96 -37.17 -25.50 -9.88
C LEU A 96 -38.35 -26.05 -10.68
N LEU A 97 -38.24 -25.99 -12.01
CA LEU A 97 -39.24 -26.56 -12.88
C LEU A 97 -39.32 -28.09 -12.67
N PRO A 98 -40.53 -28.68 -12.71
CA PRO A 98 -40.70 -30.13 -12.83
C PRO A 98 -39.93 -30.67 -14.04
N ILE A 99 -39.38 -31.88 -13.92
CA ILE A 99 -38.53 -32.48 -14.96
C ILE A 99 -39.23 -32.56 -16.33
N GLU A 100 -40.56 -32.66 -16.33
CA GLU A 100 -41.39 -32.72 -17.53
C GLU A 100 -41.46 -31.39 -18.28
N ARG A 101 -41.06 -30.28 -17.65
CA ARG A 101 -41.06 -28.92 -18.22
C ARG A 101 -39.65 -28.40 -18.51
N VAL A 102 -38.66 -29.27 -18.43
CA VAL A 102 -37.25 -28.96 -18.71
C VAL A 102 -36.98 -29.20 -20.19
N ASP A 103 -36.42 -28.21 -20.89
CA ASP A 103 -36.08 -28.34 -22.31
C ASP A 103 -34.92 -29.32 -22.53
N GLU A 104 -33.91 -29.29 -21.66
CA GLU A 104 -32.72 -30.13 -21.77
C GLU A 104 -32.06 -30.41 -20.40
N VAL A 105 -31.63 -31.65 -20.19
CA VAL A 105 -30.83 -32.06 -19.03
C VAL A 105 -29.40 -32.31 -19.49
N VAL A 106 -28.46 -31.48 -19.04
CA VAL A 106 -27.04 -31.59 -19.42
C VAL A 106 -26.22 -32.10 -18.24
N ASP A 107 -25.65 -33.30 -18.39
CA ASP A 107 -24.75 -33.89 -17.40
C ASP A 107 -23.32 -33.36 -17.58
N HIS A 108 -22.92 -32.46 -16.68
CA HIS A 108 -21.56 -31.95 -16.63
C HIS A 108 -20.66 -32.86 -15.79
N HIS A 109 -19.66 -33.46 -16.44
CA HIS A 109 -18.55 -34.12 -15.78
C HIS A 109 -17.24 -33.44 -16.20
N PRO A 110 -16.31 -33.18 -15.27
CA PRO A 110 -14.98 -32.72 -15.65
C PRO A 110 -14.22 -33.84 -16.37
N ASP A 111 -13.51 -33.50 -17.44
CA ASP A 111 -12.73 -34.45 -18.25
C ASP A 111 -11.67 -35.23 -17.44
N ALA A 112 -11.23 -34.67 -16.31
CA ALA A 112 -10.23 -35.24 -15.43
C ALA A 112 -10.86 -36.01 -14.24
N TRP A 113 -11.52 -37.14 -14.51
CA TRP A 113 -11.92 -38.08 -13.46
C TRP A 113 -10.74 -38.94 -12.93
N ALA A 114 -9.55 -38.82 -13.51
CA ALA A 114 -8.40 -39.69 -13.24
C ALA A 114 -7.54 -39.32 -12.00
N VAL A 115 -8.12 -38.73 -10.94
CA VAL A 115 -7.41 -38.59 -9.65
C VAL A 115 -8.24 -39.10 -8.48
N ALA A 116 -7.63 -40.02 -7.73
CA ALA A 116 -8.20 -40.92 -6.73
C ALA A 116 -8.83 -40.28 -5.47
N TRP A 117 -9.16 -38.98 -5.49
CA TRP A 117 -9.65 -38.24 -4.32
C TRP A 117 -11.16 -38.01 -4.30
N CYS A 118 -11.92 -38.52 -5.28
CA CYS A 118 -13.34 -38.20 -5.41
C CYS A 118 -14.24 -39.46 -5.47
N LYS A 119 -14.37 -40.19 -4.35
CA LYS A 119 -15.32 -41.32 -4.23
C LYS A 119 -16.63 -40.99 -3.52
N THR A 120 -16.94 -39.73 -3.21
CA THR A 120 -18.08 -39.40 -2.32
C THR A 120 -19.07 -38.34 -2.81
N ARG A 121 -18.99 -37.86 -4.07
CA ARG A 121 -20.01 -36.93 -4.60
C ARG A 121 -20.69 -37.51 -5.84
N GLY A 122 -21.98 -37.79 -5.70
CA GLY A 122 -22.87 -38.15 -6.80
C GLY A 122 -23.05 -37.01 -7.82
N PRO A 123 -23.65 -37.30 -8.99
CA PRO A 123 -23.71 -36.38 -10.12
C PRO A 123 -24.40 -35.07 -9.75
N ASN A 124 -23.80 -33.95 -10.16
CA ASN A 124 -24.34 -32.61 -10.00
C ASN A 124 -25.03 -32.20 -11.30
N THR A 125 -26.28 -32.61 -11.47
CA THR A 125 -27.09 -32.33 -12.66
C THR A 125 -27.52 -30.86 -12.66
N LEU A 126 -27.24 -30.13 -13.75
CA LEU A 126 -27.70 -28.75 -13.93
C LEU A 126 -28.93 -28.77 -14.86
N ILE A 127 -30.08 -28.31 -14.35
CA ILE A 127 -31.32 -28.21 -15.11
C ILE A 127 -31.41 -26.78 -15.68
N ARG A 128 -31.49 -26.65 -17.01
CA ARG A 128 -31.77 -25.37 -17.69
C ARG A 128 -33.26 -25.29 -18.02
N GLY A 129 -33.84 -24.12 -17.85
CA GLY A 129 -35.23 -23.81 -18.24
C GLY A 129 -35.32 -22.49 -18.98
#